data_AF-A0A6P0Y7L4-F1
#
_entry.id   AF-A0A6P0Y7L4-F1
#
_cell.length_a   1.000
_cell.length_b   1.000
_cell.length_c   1.000
_cell.angle_alpha   90.00
_cell.angle_beta   90.00
_cell.angle_gamma   90.00
#
_symmetry.space_group_name_H-M   'P 1'
#
loop_
_entity.id
_entity.type
_entity.pdbx_description
1 polymer ?
#
loop_
_entity_poly.entity_id
_entity_poly.type
_entity_poly.pdbx_seq_one_letter_code
_entity_poly.pdbx_strand_id
1 'polypeptide(L)'
;MIELNTEKAVELLNSIMEFELAGVVRYTHYSLMVTGPNRIPIVQFFQAQANESLLHAQQAGEILTGLEGHPTLKVAPIEETNQHSVPDLLKESLNHEAKALQLYKSFLQVVENASIYLEEYARTMIGQEELHNMEIKKMLRDYS
;
A
#
# COMPACT_ATOMS: atom_id res chain seq x y z
N MET A 1 7.49 -0.54 28.63
CA MET A 1 7.84 -0.63 27.20
C MET A 1 8.81 -1.77 27.04
N ILE A 2 8.61 -2.61 26.03
CA ILE A 2 9.55 -3.68 25.66
C ILE A 2 10.69 -3.10 24.83
N GLU A 3 11.78 -3.84 24.69
CA GLU A 3 12.85 -3.47 23.76
C GLU A 3 12.39 -3.70 22.31
N LEU A 4 12.72 -2.76 21.43
CA LEU A 4 12.39 -2.86 20.00
C LEU A 4 13.26 -3.92 19.33
N ASN A 5 12.65 -4.85 18.61
CA ASN A 5 13.37 -5.70 17.66
C ASN A 5 13.67 -4.92 16.38
N THR A 6 14.76 -4.15 16.41
CA THR A 6 15.13 -3.24 15.31
C THR A 6 15.39 -3.98 14.01
N GLU A 7 16.07 -5.14 14.04
CA GLU A 7 16.33 -5.94 12.84
C GLU A 7 15.03 -6.35 12.15
N LYS A 8 14.04 -6.81 12.93
CA LYS A 8 12.74 -7.22 12.36
C LYS A 8 11.92 -6.03 11.87
N ALA A 9 11.97 -4.90 12.59
CA ALA A 9 11.31 -3.66 12.16
C ALA A 9 11.88 -3.17 10.82
N VAL A 10 13.22 -3.18 10.67
CA VAL A 10 13.93 -2.82 9.44
C VAL A 10 13.59 -3.75 8.27
N GLU A 11 13.51 -5.07 8.51
CA GLU A 11 13.11 -6.03 7.48
C GLU A 11 11.68 -5.78 6.96
N LEU A 12 10.74 -5.52 7.89
CA LEU A 12 9.35 -5.25 7.54
C LEU A 12 9.18 -3.89 6.84
N LEU A 13 9.88 -2.85 7.28
CA LEU A 13 9.84 -1.54 6.63
C LEU A 13 10.40 -1.59 5.20
N ASN A 14 11.47 -2.36 4.97
CA ASN A 14 11.94 -2.64 3.60
C ASN A 14 10.84 -3.34 2.77
N SER A 15 10.21 -4.37 3.32
CA SER A 15 9.14 -5.09 2.63
C SER A 15 7.94 -4.20 2.30
N ILE A 16 7.55 -3.33 3.24
CA ILE A 16 6.49 -2.32 3.04
C ILE A 16 6.91 -1.35 1.94
N MET A 17 8.10 -0.75 2.03
CA MET A 17 8.59 0.20 1.03
C MET A 17 8.61 -0.42 -0.38
N GLU A 18 9.13 -1.65 -0.53
CA GLU A 18 9.14 -2.37 -1.80
C GLU A 18 7.72 -2.63 -2.33
N PHE A 19 6.77 -2.91 -1.44
CA PHE A 19 5.36 -3.19 -1.78
C PHE A 19 4.62 -1.92 -2.20
N GLU A 20 4.83 -0.81 -1.50
CA GLU A 20 4.27 0.50 -1.83
C GLU A 20 4.81 1.02 -3.16
N LEU A 21 6.11 0.87 -3.42
CA LEU A 21 6.69 1.17 -4.74
C LEU A 21 6.05 0.32 -5.85
N ALA A 22 5.66 -0.93 -5.55
CA ALA A 22 4.93 -1.77 -6.49
C ALA A 22 3.51 -1.22 -6.74
N GLY A 23 2.88 -0.65 -5.71
CA GLY A 23 1.62 0.12 -5.80
C GLY A 23 1.73 1.31 -6.75
N VAL A 24 2.82 2.08 -6.68
CA VAL A 24 3.08 3.21 -7.61
C VAL A 24 3.04 2.74 -9.06
N VAL A 25 3.77 1.66 -9.37
CA VAL A 25 3.83 1.10 -10.72
C VAL A 25 2.46 0.56 -11.14
N ARG A 26 1.81 -0.21 -10.26
CA ARG A 26 0.49 -0.82 -10.50
C ARG A 26 -0.56 0.23 -10.83
N TYR A 27 -0.73 1.23 -9.98
CA TYR A 27 -1.77 2.23 -10.13
C TYR A 27 -1.50 3.22 -11.27
N THR A 28 -0.23 3.52 -11.53
CA THR A 28 0.16 4.24 -12.74
C THR A 28 -0.27 3.45 -13.99
N HIS A 29 0.06 2.15 -14.04
CA HIS A 29 -0.34 1.28 -15.14
C HIS A 29 -1.87 1.21 -15.31
N TYR A 30 -2.64 1.00 -14.24
CA TYR A 30 -4.10 0.96 -14.31
C TYR A 30 -4.70 2.26 -14.85
N SER A 31 -4.19 3.42 -14.43
CA SER A 31 -4.66 4.71 -14.95
C SER A 31 -4.51 4.86 -16.47
N LEU A 32 -3.51 4.19 -17.06
CA LEU A 32 -3.27 4.16 -18.51
C LEU A 32 -4.20 3.18 -19.23
N MET A 33 -4.53 2.05 -18.60
CA MET A 33 -5.33 0.98 -19.20
C MET A 33 -6.84 1.24 -19.20
N VAL A 34 -7.35 2.11 -18.31
CA VAL A 34 -8.77 2.48 -18.31
C VAL A 34 -9.13 3.22 -19.59
N THR A 35 -10.12 2.70 -20.34
CA THR A 35 -10.63 3.26 -21.60
C THR A 35 -12.15 3.39 -21.59
N GLY A 36 -12.72 4.07 -22.58
CA GLY A 36 -14.18 4.19 -22.76
C GLY A 36 -14.80 5.48 -22.18
N PRO A 37 -16.13 5.63 -22.31
CA PRO A 37 -16.87 6.76 -21.75
C PRO A 37 -16.79 6.75 -20.21
N ASN A 38 -16.90 7.93 -19.58
CA ASN A 38 -16.81 8.09 -18.12
C ASN A 38 -15.46 7.69 -17.48
N ARG A 39 -14.40 7.48 -18.26
CA ARG A 39 -13.08 7.10 -17.72
C ARG A 39 -12.41 8.12 -16.80
N ILE A 40 -12.72 9.41 -16.96
CA ILE A 40 -11.95 10.51 -16.33
C ILE A 40 -11.88 10.36 -14.80
N PRO A 41 -13.00 10.16 -14.06
CA PRO A 41 -12.94 9.97 -12.60
C PRO A 41 -12.16 8.73 -12.17
N ILE A 42 -12.23 7.65 -12.96
CA ILE A 42 -11.56 6.37 -12.64
C ILE A 42 -10.05 6.51 -12.84
N VAL A 43 -9.63 7.20 -13.90
CA VAL A 43 -8.21 7.53 -14.14
C VAL A 43 -7.68 8.41 -13.01
N GLN A 44 -8.44 9.43 -12.59
CA GLN A 44 -8.06 10.30 -11.47
C GLN A 44 -7.94 9.53 -10.17
N PHE A 45 -8.86 8.59 -9.90
CA PHE A 45 -8.77 7.70 -8.76
C PHE A 45 -7.46 6.91 -8.74
N PHE A 46 -7.12 6.20 -9.83
CA PHE A 46 -5.87 5.43 -9.88
C PHE A 46 -4.62 6.32 -9.83
N GLN A 47 -4.62 7.51 -10.44
CA GLN A 47 -3.51 8.45 -10.31
C GLN A 47 -3.33 8.93 -8.86
N ALA A 48 -4.43 9.14 -8.12
CA ALA A 48 -4.36 9.50 -6.71
C ALA A 48 -3.75 8.36 -5.88
N GLN A 49 -4.18 7.12 -6.12
CA GLN A 49 -3.62 5.94 -5.44
C GLN A 49 -2.12 5.77 -5.74
N ALA A 50 -1.68 5.99 -6.99
CA ALA A 50 -0.25 5.94 -7.34
C ALA A 50 0.59 6.98 -6.56
N ASN A 51 0.07 8.19 -6.39
CA ASN A 51 0.75 9.24 -5.61
C ASN A 51 0.77 8.92 -4.11
N GLU A 52 -0.32 8.34 -3.59
CA GLU A 52 -0.42 7.94 -2.20
C GLU A 52 0.54 6.79 -1.86
N SER A 53 0.64 5.75 -2.71
CA SER A 53 1.64 4.69 -2.54
C SER A 53 3.08 5.24 -2.56
N LEU A 54 3.36 6.27 -3.36
CA LEU A 54 4.69 6.90 -3.36
C LEU A 54 4.98 7.58 -2.02
N LEU A 55 3.98 8.27 -1.46
CA LEU A 55 4.09 8.89 -0.14
C LEU A 55 4.33 7.83 0.95
N HIS A 56 3.59 6.72 0.91
CA HIS A 56 3.75 5.62 1.87
C HIS A 56 5.14 4.98 1.78
N ALA A 57 5.63 4.72 0.56
CA ALA A 57 6.97 4.21 0.33
C ALA A 57 8.05 5.15 0.92
N GLN A 58 7.91 6.45 0.69
CA GLN A 58 8.83 7.46 1.23
C GLN A 58 8.80 7.49 2.76
N GLN A 59 7.60 7.48 3.37
CA GLN A 59 7.46 7.44 4.83
C GLN A 59 8.10 6.19 5.45
N ALA A 60 7.86 5.01 4.85
CA ALA A 60 8.47 3.77 5.31
C ALA A 60 10.00 3.82 5.18
N GLY A 61 10.52 4.36 4.08
CA GLY A 61 11.96 4.54 3.83
C GLY A 61 12.64 5.52 4.80
N GLU A 62 11.99 6.64 5.13
CA GLU A 62 12.51 7.59 6.13
C GLU A 62 12.62 6.94 7.51
N ILE A 63 11.59 6.21 7.93
CA ILE A 63 11.62 5.48 9.21
C ILE A 63 12.70 4.39 9.19
N LEU A 64 12.78 3.63 8.10
CA LEU A 64 13.77 2.57 7.90
C LEU A 64 15.20 3.10 8.08
N THR A 65 15.54 4.20 7.42
CA THR A 65 16.88 4.81 7.53
C THR A 65 17.12 5.45 8.89
N GLY A 66 16.08 5.98 9.53
CA GLY A 66 16.12 6.46 10.92
C GLY A 66 16.42 5.35 11.94
N LEU A 67 16.11 4.09 11.62
CA LEU A 67 16.49 2.90 12.38
C LEU A 67 17.87 2.33 11.95
N GLU A 68 18.66 3.12 11.22
CA GLU A 68 19.97 2.75 10.65
C GLU A 68 19.89 1.57 9.64
N GLY A 69 18.69 1.27 9.14
CA GLY A 69 18.46 0.30 8.09
C GLY A 69 18.87 0.80 6.70
N HIS A 70 19.25 -0.11 5.82
CA HIS A 70 19.54 0.22 4.42
C HIS A 70 18.32 -0.06 3.53
N PRO A 71 17.76 0.94 2.82
CA PRO A 71 16.67 0.74 1.86
C PRO A 71 17.15 -0.08 0.67
N THR A 72 16.38 -1.11 0.30
CA THR A 72 16.67 -1.82 -0.95
C THR A 72 16.28 -0.96 -2.16
N LEU A 73 16.79 -1.34 -3.34
CA LEU A 73 16.38 -0.76 -4.63
C LEU A 73 15.32 -1.62 -5.34
N LYS A 74 14.68 -2.54 -4.61
CA LYS A 74 13.75 -3.51 -5.20
C LYS A 74 12.34 -2.95 -5.23
N VAL A 75 11.51 -3.58 -6.05
CA VAL A 75 10.07 -3.41 -6.10
C VAL A 75 9.46 -4.80 -5.95
N ALA A 76 8.42 -4.93 -5.12
CA ALA A 76 7.76 -6.22 -4.93
C ALA A 76 7.17 -6.73 -6.26
N PRO A 77 7.07 -8.05 -6.49
CA PRO A 77 6.48 -8.60 -7.70
C PRO A 77 5.04 -8.10 -7.93
N ILE A 78 4.74 -7.67 -9.16
CA ILE A 78 3.43 -7.17 -9.56
C ILE A 78 2.73 -8.25 -10.38
N GLU A 79 1.69 -8.85 -9.80
CA GLU A 79 0.77 -9.73 -10.53
C GLU A 79 -0.20 -8.89 -11.38
N GLU A 80 -0.36 -9.27 -12.66
CA GLU A 80 -1.27 -8.64 -13.63
C GLU A 80 -2.04 -9.74 -14.39
N THR A 81 -3.38 -9.69 -14.39
CA THR A 81 -4.19 -10.71 -15.08
C THR A 81 -4.41 -10.42 -16.57
N ASN A 82 -3.91 -9.29 -17.08
CA ASN A 82 -4.15 -8.75 -18.43
C ASN A 82 -5.65 -8.48 -18.71
N GLN A 83 -6.48 -8.38 -17.66
CA GLN A 83 -7.88 -7.97 -17.76
C GLN A 83 -8.03 -6.53 -17.30
N HIS A 84 -8.42 -5.64 -18.23
CA HIS A 84 -8.44 -4.20 -17.98
C HIS A 84 -9.84 -3.62 -17.90
N SER A 85 -10.86 -4.46 -17.64
CA SER A 85 -12.17 -3.94 -17.28
C SER A 85 -12.08 -3.24 -15.92
N VAL A 86 -12.85 -2.18 -15.70
CA VAL A 86 -12.85 -1.45 -14.42
C VAL A 86 -13.10 -2.40 -13.23
N PRO A 87 -14.09 -3.32 -13.26
CA PRO A 87 -14.26 -4.29 -12.19
C PRO A 87 -13.06 -5.19 -11.94
N ASP A 88 -12.32 -5.60 -12.99
CA ASP A 88 -11.16 -6.48 -12.82
C ASP A 88 -9.98 -5.73 -12.22
N LEU A 89 -9.71 -4.51 -12.69
CA LEU A 89 -8.71 -3.62 -12.10
C LEU A 89 -9.01 -3.35 -10.62
N LEU A 90 -10.27 -3.05 -10.27
CA LEU A 90 -10.67 -2.83 -8.88
C LEU A 90 -10.53 -4.08 -8.00
N LYS A 91 -10.77 -5.29 -8.53
CA LYS A 91 -10.53 -6.54 -7.78
C LYS A 91 -9.05 -6.77 -7.54
N GLU A 92 -8.21 -6.49 -8.54
CA GLU A 92 -6.75 -6.56 -8.38
C GLU A 92 -6.26 -5.55 -7.33
N SER A 93 -6.77 -4.31 -7.35
CA SER A 93 -6.51 -3.30 -6.32
C SER A 93 -6.94 -3.78 -4.93
N LEU A 94 -8.13 -4.35 -4.81
CA LEU A 94 -8.62 -4.85 -3.51
C LEU A 94 -7.70 -5.92 -2.91
N ASN A 95 -7.17 -6.81 -3.76
CA ASN A 95 -6.19 -7.81 -3.32
C ASN A 95 -4.84 -7.18 -2.94
N HIS A 96 -4.42 -6.13 -3.64
CA HIS A 96 -3.22 -5.36 -3.30
C HIS A 96 -3.36 -4.71 -1.92
N GLU A 97 -4.44 -3.96 -1.67
CA GLU A 97 -4.64 -3.30 -0.36
C GLU A 97 -4.82 -4.30 0.78
N ALA A 98 -5.44 -5.45 0.51
CA ALA A 98 -5.52 -6.52 1.51
C ALA A 98 -4.14 -7.04 1.91
N LYS A 99 -3.19 -7.12 0.97
CA LYS A 99 -1.80 -7.54 1.24
C LYS A 99 -1.01 -6.43 1.94
N ALA A 100 -1.15 -5.17 1.53
CA ALA A 100 -0.54 -4.01 2.23
C ALA A 100 -0.97 -3.96 3.70
N LEU A 101 -2.27 -4.10 3.96
CA LEU A 101 -2.84 -4.15 5.30
C LEU A 101 -2.21 -5.24 6.18
N GLN A 102 -1.89 -6.41 5.63
CA GLN A 102 -1.22 -7.47 6.39
C GLN A 102 0.24 -7.14 6.72
N LEU A 103 0.96 -6.45 5.82
CA LEU A 103 2.31 -5.99 6.09
C LEU A 103 2.32 -4.98 7.25
N TYR A 104 1.41 -4.00 7.23
CA TYR A 104 1.30 -3.03 8.31
C TYR A 104 0.84 -3.66 9.63
N LYS A 105 -0.08 -4.63 9.60
CA LYS A 105 -0.47 -5.41 10.80
C LYS A 105 0.70 -6.21 11.38
N SER A 106 1.54 -6.78 10.51
CA SER A 106 2.76 -7.48 10.94
C SER A 106 3.78 -6.51 11.54
N PHE A 107 3.91 -5.31 10.98
CA PHE A 107 4.77 -4.25 11.53
C PHE A 107 4.28 -3.77 12.89
N LEU A 108 2.97 -3.53 13.05
CA LEU A 108 2.36 -3.16 14.33
C LEU A 108 2.72 -4.16 15.44
N GLN A 109 2.62 -5.47 15.15
CA GLN A 109 2.97 -6.51 16.13
C GLN A 109 4.42 -6.43 16.63
N VAL A 110 5.34 -5.92 15.81
CA VAL A 110 6.76 -5.80 16.17
C VAL A 110 7.04 -4.54 16.99
N VAL A 111 6.27 -3.48 16.78
CA VAL A 111 6.54 -2.16 17.36
C VAL A 111 5.61 -1.80 18.53
N GLU A 112 4.49 -2.50 18.67
CA GLU A 112 3.51 -2.27 19.75
C GLU A 112 4.18 -2.46 21.12
N ASN A 113 3.95 -1.50 22.03
CA ASN A 113 4.60 -1.42 23.34
C ASN A 113 6.13 -1.25 23.33
N ALA A 114 6.78 -1.19 22.16
CA ALA A 114 8.22 -0.99 22.00
C ALA A 114 8.55 0.47 21.65
N SER A 115 7.77 1.08 20.75
CA SER A 115 7.95 2.46 20.33
C SER A 115 6.61 3.11 20.01
N ILE A 116 6.23 4.13 20.79
CA ILE A 116 4.98 4.87 20.61
C ILE A 116 4.91 5.47 19.19
N TYR A 117 6.00 6.07 18.71
CA TYR A 117 6.04 6.69 17.40
C TYR A 117 5.77 5.68 16.26
N LEU A 118 6.45 4.52 16.30
CA LEU A 118 6.30 3.50 15.28
C LEU A 118 4.92 2.82 15.36
N GLU A 119 4.39 2.66 16.56
CA GLU A 119 3.05 2.14 16.80
C GLU A 119 1.97 3.05 16.20
N GLU A 120 2.05 4.36 16.45
CA GLU A 120 1.12 5.34 15.87
C GLU A 120 1.22 5.40 14.34
N TYR A 121 2.43 5.32 13.78
CA TYR A 121 2.63 5.19 12.34
C TYR A 121 1.91 3.95 11.81
N ALA A 122 2.17 2.77 12.40
CA ALA A 122 1.57 1.51 11.95
C ALA A 122 0.03 1.54 12.03
N ARG A 123 -0.53 2.07 13.14
CA ARG A 123 -1.99 2.20 13.32
C ARG A 123 -2.62 3.15 12.30
N THR A 124 -1.94 4.26 12.00
CA THR A 124 -2.38 5.23 10.98
C THR A 124 -2.45 4.57 9.61
N MET A 125 -1.38 3.88 9.20
CA MET A 125 -1.32 3.17 7.92
C MET A 125 -2.41 2.09 7.83
N ILE A 126 -2.59 1.28 8.87
CA ILE A 126 -3.68 0.28 8.93
C ILE A 126 -5.05 0.93 8.71
N GLY A 127 -5.30 2.08 9.35
CA GLY A 127 -6.56 2.81 9.20
C GLY A 127 -6.78 3.31 7.77
N GLN A 128 -5.74 3.81 7.11
CA GLN A 128 -5.79 4.24 5.70
C GLN A 128 -6.10 3.07 4.77
N GLU A 129 -5.37 1.96 4.90
CA GLU A 129 -5.59 0.76 4.09
C GLU A 129 -6.99 0.16 4.28
N GLU A 130 -7.53 0.20 5.51
CA GLU A 130 -8.91 -0.23 5.77
C GLU A 130 -9.93 0.68 5.09
N LEU A 131 -9.69 2.00 5.04
CA LEU A 131 -10.52 2.95 4.29
C LEU A 131 -10.48 2.67 2.79
N HIS A 132 -9.29 2.45 2.20
CA HIS A 132 -9.15 2.13 0.78
C HIS A 132 -9.90 0.85 0.42
N ASN A 133 -9.73 -0.21 1.22
CA ASN A 133 -10.46 -1.47 1.07
C ASN A 133 -11.99 -1.27 1.08
N MET A 134 -12.50 -0.42 1.98
CA MET A 134 -13.94 -0.12 2.04
C MET A 134 -14.42 0.65 0.82
N GLU A 135 -13.63 1.61 0.33
CA GLU A 135 -13.98 2.40 -0.85
C GLU A 135 -13.98 1.55 -2.12
N ILE A 136 -12.95 0.74 -2.35
CA ILE A 136 -12.89 -0.18 -3.50
C ILE A 136 -14.06 -1.17 -3.47
N LYS A 137 -14.41 -1.71 -2.28
CA LYS A 137 -15.59 -2.56 -2.12
C LYS A 137 -16.89 -1.85 -2.47
N LYS A 138 -17.02 -0.54 -2.19
CA LYS A 138 -18.18 0.26 -2.62
C LYS A 138 -18.19 0.44 -4.13
N MET A 139 -17.04 0.73 -4.74
CA MET A 139 -16.91 0.88 -6.19
C MET A 139 -17.25 -0.42 -6.94
N LEU A 140 -16.98 -1.58 -6.33
CA LEU A 140 -17.31 -2.91 -6.87
C LEU A 140 -18.78 -3.31 -6.67
N ARG A 141 -19.53 -2.62 -5.79
CA ARG A 141 -20.96 -2.89 -5.60
C ARG A 141 -21.75 -2.19 -6.69
N ASP A 142 -22.42 -2.98 -7.51
CA ASP A 142 -23.48 -2.49 -8.37
C ASP A 142 -24.82 -2.79 -7.70
N TYR A 143 -25.68 -1.78 -7.56
CA TYR A 143 -27.07 -1.92 -7.15
C TYR A 143 -27.94 -1.80 -8.41
N SER A 144 -27.72 -2.70 -9.35
CA SER A 144 -28.55 -2.87 -10.55
C SER A 144 -29.59 -3.98 -10.38
#